data_AF-A0A3E0PMP8-F1
#
_entry.id   AF-A0A3E0PMP8-F1
#
_cell.length_a   1.000
_cell.length_b   1.000
_cell.length_c   1.000
_cell.angle_alpha   90.00
_cell.angle_beta   90.00
_cell.angle_gamma   90.00
#
_symmetry.space_group_name_H-M   'P 1'
#
loop_
_entity.id
_entity.type
_entity.pdbx_description
1 polymer ?
#
loop_
_entity_poly.entity_id
_entity_poly.type
_entity_poly.pdbx_seq_one_letter_code
_entity_poly.pdbx_strand_id
1 'polypeptide(L)'
;MEEAFLARWLSATPRRRRAVRYTVYTALGVACVAAAASYLGRATAEQRYEFDIVNLRLRYCEGNIYSERCSKPVDHPTAERLRELGILGPVSEEQARWELTKGFKSGVRGWSGAGRDYVKGLGASTRLTPVPFPAEEDVSKNLWVRWAVASPEDAKEFWRRQQALAHADPWLSGMRVRRAQDYLEWHDANITLDELNTYLREMFPELAEH
;
A
#
# COMPACT_ATOMS: atom_id res chain seq x y z
N MET A 1 28.21 27.24 -40.98
CA MET A 1 27.68 25.88 -41.22
C MET A 1 26.22 25.89 -41.68
N GLU A 2 25.40 26.84 -41.19
CA GLU A 2 24.00 27.01 -41.62
C GLU A 2 23.83 27.49 -43.08
N GLU A 3 24.69 28.36 -43.59
CA GLU A 3 24.54 28.91 -44.95
C GLU A 3 24.70 27.85 -46.06
N ALA A 4 25.64 26.91 -45.89
CA ALA A 4 25.85 25.82 -46.84
C ALA A 4 24.69 24.81 -46.87
N PHE A 5 23.96 24.66 -45.75
CA PHE A 5 22.77 23.82 -45.66
C PHE A 5 21.57 24.50 -46.35
N LEU A 6 21.39 25.80 -46.13
CA LEU A 6 20.33 26.60 -46.74
C LEU A 6 20.47 26.69 -48.27
N ALA A 7 21.68 26.95 -48.79
CA ALA A 7 21.93 27.01 -50.23
C ALA A 7 21.63 25.67 -50.94
N ARG A 8 21.95 24.55 -50.30
CA ARG A 8 21.72 23.19 -50.82
C ARG A 8 20.24 22.75 -50.72
N TRP A 9 19.48 23.34 -49.80
CA TRP A 9 18.03 23.12 -49.68
C TRP A 9 17.25 23.89 -50.75
N LEU A 10 17.70 25.11 -51.07
CA LEU A 10 17.11 25.95 -52.12
C LEU A 10 17.36 25.40 -53.54
N SER A 11 18.44 24.67 -53.79
CA SER A 11 18.73 24.03 -55.08
C SER A 11 18.05 22.67 -55.29
N ALA A 12 17.39 22.11 -54.27
CA ALA A 12 16.75 20.80 -54.37
C ALA A 12 15.44 20.87 -55.18
N THR A 13 15.31 19.99 -56.18
CA THR A 13 14.09 19.85 -56.99
C THR A 13 12.86 19.53 -56.11
N PRO A 14 11.64 19.89 -56.53
CA PRO A 14 10.41 19.68 -55.74
C PRO A 14 10.25 18.23 -55.25
N ARG A 15 10.69 17.25 -56.04
CA ARG A 15 10.74 15.83 -55.67
C ARG A 15 11.72 15.53 -54.53
N ARG A 16 12.93 16.10 -54.55
CA ARG A 16 13.91 15.94 -53.46
C ARG A 16 13.44 16.62 -52.17
N ARG A 17 12.80 17.79 -52.25
CA ARG A 17 12.22 18.45 -51.06
C ARG A 17 11.08 17.65 -50.45
N ARG A 18 10.23 17.01 -51.26
CA ARG A 18 9.19 16.08 -50.77
C ARG A 18 9.79 14.84 -50.11
N ALA A 19 10.79 14.22 -50.72
CA ALA A 19 11.46 13.05 -50.16
C ALA A 19 12.10 13.34 -48.78
N VAL A 20 12.82 14.45 -48.65
CA VAL A 20 13.43 14.87 -47.38
C VAL A 20 12.36 15.16 -46.32
N ARG A 21 11.26 15.84 -46.68
CA ARG A 21 10.13 16.07 -45.76
C ARG A 21 9.52 14.76 -45.28
N TYR A 22 9.28 13.80 -46.19
CA TYR A 22 8.77 12.48 -45.83
C TYR A 22 9.72 11.77 -44.84
N THR A 23 11.03 11.72 -45.13
CA THR A 23 12.00 11.09 -44.23
C THR A 23 12.03 11.75 -42.84
N VAL A 24 11.96 13.09 -42.78
CA VAL A 24 11.90 13.82 -41.51
C VAL A 24 10.59 13.51 -40.75
N TYR A 25 9.44 13.51 -41.42
CA TYR A 25 8.16 13.18 -40.79
C TYR A 25 8.10 11.72 -40.32
N THR A 26 8.67 10.78 -41.09
CA THR A 26 8.75 9.37 -40.68
C THR A 26 9.68 9.21 -39.48
N ALA A 27 10.84 9.86 -39.48
CA ALA A 27 11.76 9.84 -38.34
C ALA A 27 11.12 10.46 -37.08
N LEU A 28 10.40 11.58 -37.22
CA LEU A 28 9.67 12.21 -36.13
C LEU A 28 8.54 11.31 -35.61
N GLY A 29 7.80 10.66 -36.52
CA GLY A 29 6.73 9.72 -36.17
C GLY A 29 7.26 8.51 -35.40
N VAL A 30 8.37 7.91 -35.87
CA VAL A 30 9.03 6.80 -35.17
C VAL A 30 9.57 7.25 -33.81
N ALA A 31 10.16 8.43 -33.70
CA ALA A 31 10.64 8.98 -32.44
C ALA A 31 9.50 9.24 -31.45
N CYS A 32 8.37 9.79 -31.90
CA CYS A 32 7.19 9.99 -31.06
C CYS A 32 6.58 8.66 -30.60
N VAL A 33 6.49 7.66 -31.46
CA VAL A 33 6.00 6.31 -31.09
C VAL A 33 6.96 5.64 -30.11
N ALA A 34 8.28 5.73 -30.33
CA ALA A 34 9.29 5.20 -29.41
C ALA A 34 9.28 5.92 -28.05
N ALA A 35 9.07 7.24 -28.03
CA ALA A 35 8.94 8.03 -26.82
C ALA A 35 7.64 7.68 -26.07
N ALA A 36 6.51 7.52 -26.77
CA ALA A 36 5.25 7.08 -26.20
C ALA A 36 5.34 5.65 -25.64
N ALA A 37 5.96 4.73 -26.38
CA ALA A 37 6.20 3.35 -25.93
C ALA A 37 7.15 3.29 -24.72
N SER A 38 8.18 4.14 -24.67
CA SER A 38 9.09 4.23 -23.53
C SER A 38 8.43 4.87 -22.30
N TYR A 39 7.57 5.87 -22.51
CA TYR A 39 6.81 6.54 -21.45
C TYR A 39 5.74 5.61 -20.87
N LEU A 40 4.98 4.93 -21.73
CA LEU A 40 3.97 3.92 -21.34
C LEU A 40 4.64 2.66 -20.76
N GLY A 41 5.80 2.26 -21.29
CA GLY A 41 6.60 1.13 -20.78
C GLY A 41 7.28 1.40 -19.44
N ARG A 42 7.66 2.66 -19.13
CA ARG A 42 8.13 3.05 -17.78
C ARG A 42 6.99 3.29 -16.81
N ALA A 43 5.80 3.62 -17.29
CA ALA A 43 4.61 3.79 -16.45
C ALA A 43 4.07 2.47 -15.87
N THR A 44 4.66 1.31 -16.20
CA THR A 44 4.02 -0.01 -16.02
C THR A 44 4.75 -0.99 -15.10
N ALA A 45 5.90 -0.67 -14.53
CA ALA A 45 6.52 -1.45 -13.46
C ALA A 45 6.33 -0.74 -12.11
N GLU A 46 5.08 -0.62 -11.66
CA GLU A 46 4.79 -0.12 -10.32
C GLU A 46 5.09 -1.23 -9.32
N GLN A 47 6.05 -1.00 -8.43
CA GLN A 47 6.25 -1.86 -7.27
C GLN A 47 5.07 -1.66 -6.31
N ARG A 48 4.24 -2.70 -6.16
CA ARG A 48 3.05 -2.69 -5.30
C ARG A 48 3.23 -3.66 -4.15
N TYR A 49 2.60 -3.32 -3.03
CA TYR A 49 2.53 -4.18 -1.85
C TYR A 49 1.09 -4.22 -1.44
N GLU A 50 0.52 -5.42 -1.42
CA GLU A 50 -0.84 -5.65 -0.98
C GLU A 50 -0.83 -6.19 0.45
N PHE A 51 -1.81 -5.74 1.23
CA PHE A 51 -1.97 -6.17 2.62
C PHE A 51 -3.32 -6.87 2.76
N ASP A 52 -3.29 -8.11 3.21
CA ASP A 52 -4.45 -8.87 3.62
C ASP A 52 -4.89 -8.32 4.97
N ILE A 53 -5.92 -7.47 4.96
CA ILE A 53 -6.39 -6.82 6.19
C ILE A 53 -6.95 -7.83 7.19
N VAL A 54 -7.57 -8.90 6.70
CA VAL A 54 -8.24 -9.89 7.56
C VAL A 54 -7.21 -10.74 8.27
N ASN A 55 -6.20 -11.22 7.54
CA ASN A 55 -5.16 -12.07 8.11
C ASN A 55 -3.90 -11.30 8.52
N LEU A 56 -3.85 -9.99 8.34
CA LEU A 56 -2.68 -9.14 8.61
C LEU A 56 -1.40 -9.68 7.93
N ARG A 57 -1.51 -10.01 6.63
CA ARG A 57 -0.41 -10.53 5.81
C ARG A 57 -0.04 -9.57 4.71
N LEU A 58 1.18 -9.64 4.23
CA LEU A 58 1.68 -8.81 3.14
C LEU A 58 2.11 -9.68 1.97
N ARG A 59 1.91 -9.19 0.75
CA ARG A 59 2.56 -9.74 -0.44
C ARG A 59 3.10 -8.62 -1.32
N TYR A 60 4.23 -8.89 -1.94
CA TYR A 60 4.80 -8.00 -2.95
C TYR A 60 4.21 -8.36 -4.31
N CYS A 61 3.76 -7.37 -5.07
CA CYS A 61 3.26 -7.55 -6.43
C CYS A 61 4.04 -6.65 -7.39
N GLU A 62 4.48 -7.23 -8.49
CA GLU A 62 5.18 -6.55 -9.57
C GLU A 62 4.48 -6.80 -10.89
N GLY A 63 4.41 -5.76 -11.72
CA GLY A 63 3.93 -5.86 -13.09
C GLY A 63 2.88 -4.82 -13.43
N ASN A 64 2.21 -5.05 -14.56
CA ASN A 64 1.19 -4.15 -15.09
C ASN A 64 -0.19 -4.82 -15.05
N ILE A 65 -1.23 -4.08 -15.47
CA ILE A 65 -2.64 -4.54 -15.49
C ILE A 65 -2.82 -5.86 -16.27
N TYR A 66 -1.90 -6.20 -17.18
CA TYR A 66 -1.98 -7.39 -18.02
C TYR A 66 -1.06 -8.54 -17.56
N SER A 67 -0.16 -8.31 -16.60
CA SER A 67 0.84 -9.29 -16.17
C SER A 67 1.31 -8.98 -14.74
N GLU A 68 0.43 -9.21 -13.78
CA GLU A 68 0.75 -9.08 -12.36
C GLU A 68 1.34 -10.39 -11.82
N ARG A 69 2.46 -10.29 -11.13
CA ARG A 69 3.08 -11.39 -10.40
C ARG A 69 3.22 -11.00 -8.94
N CYS A 70 2.55 -11.74 -8.07
CA CYS A 70 2.68 -11.56 -6.62
C CYS A 70 3.56 -12.64 -6.00
N SER A 71 4.33 -12.25 -4.99
CA SER A 71 5.04 -13.16 -4.10
C SER A 71 4.05 -13.99 -3.28
N LYS A 72 4.56 -15.02 -2.60
CA LYS A 72 3.80 -15.66 -1.54
C LYS A 72 3.47 -14.63 -0.43
N PRO A 73 2.28 -14.71 0.18
CA PRO A 73 1.95 -13.99 1.40
C PRO A 73 2.94 -14.28 2.53
N VAL A 74 3.26 -13.26 3.32
CA VAL A 74 4.07 -13.36 4.53
C VAL A 74 3.31 -12.68 5.67
N ASP A 75 3.31 -13.31 6.84
CA ASP A 75 2.65 -12.77 8.03
C ASP A 75 3.38 -11.53 8.56
N HIS A 76 2.63 -10.55 9.04
CA HIS A 76 3.21 -9.45 9.80
C HIS A 76 3.76 -10.00 11.14
N PRO A 77 4.95 -9.59 11.61
CA PRO A 77 5.51 -10.09 12.88
C PRO A 77 4.56 -9.98 14.08
N THR A 78 3.89 -8.83 14.24
CA THR A 78 2.79 -8.65 15.21
C THR A 78 1.67 -9.67 15.05
N ALA A 79 1.25 -10.00 13.82
CA ALA A 79 0.19 -10.96 13.58
C ALA A 79 0.62 -12.39 13.89
N GLU A 80 1.85 -12.77 13.54
CA GLU A 80 2.45 -14.04 13.95
C GLU A 80 2.41 -14.18 15.47
N ARG A 81 2.90 -13.18 16.20
CA ARG A 81 2.90 -13.20 17.67
C ARG A 81 1.50 -13.24 18.27
N LEU A 82 0.55 -12.48 17.73
CA LEU A 82 -0.84 -12.50 18.22
C LEU A 82 -1.51 -13.87 17.99
N ARG A 83 -1.14 -14.60 16.93
CA ARG A 83 -1.62 -15.99 16.74
C ARG A 83 -1.00 -16.95 17.73
N GLU A 84 0.29 -16.83 18.01
CA GLU A 84 0.96 -17.64 19.04
C GLU A 84 0.30 -17.45 20.42
N LEU A 85 -0.16 -16.24 20.71
CA LEU A 85 -0.91 -15.90 21.93
C LEU A 85 -2.39 -16.34 21.89
N GLY A 86 -2.88 -16.91 20.78
CA GLY A 86 -4.27 -17.33 20.64
C GLY A 86 -5.28 -16.18 20.48
N ILE A 87 -4.81 -14.97 20.19
CA ILE A 87 -5.63 -13.77 20.00
C ILE A 87 -6.23 -13.75 18.60
N LEU A 88 -5.41 -14.03 17.59
CA LEU A 88 -5.85 -14.15 16.20
C LEU A 88 -6.12 -15.62 15.86
N GLY A 89 -7.16 -15.85 15.05
CA GLY A 89 -7.44 -17.15 14.48
C GLY A 89 -6.40 -17.60 13.43
N PRO A 90 -6.49 -18.86 12.98
CA PRO A 90 -5.68 -19.34 11.87
C PRO A 90 -5.97 -18.54 10.60
N VAL A 91 -4.99 -18.50 9.70
CA VAL A 91 -5.13 -17.84 8.40
C VAL A 91 -6.24 -18.49 7.59
N SER A 92 -7.15 -17.67 7.05
CA SER A 92 -8.19 -18.11 6.12
C SER A 92 -7.98 -17.46 4.76
N GLU A 93 -7.55 -18.25 3.78
CA GLU A 93 -7.33 -17.78 2.41
C GLU A 93 -8.64 -17.38 1.72
N GLU A 94 -9.74 -18.06 2.01
CA GLU A 94 -11.08 -17.75 1.47
C GLU A 94 -11.55 -16.36 1.91
N GLN A 95 -11.04 -15.90 3.04
CA GLN A 95 -11.39 -14.64 3.65
C GLN A 95 -10.37 -13.52 3.37
N ALA A 96 -9.32 -13.80 2.60
CA ALA A 96 -8.28 -12.82 2.35
C ALA A 96 -8.83 -11.58 1.62
N ARG A 97 -8.54 -10.39 2.15
CA ARG A 97 -8.89 -9.10 1.54
C ARG A 97 -7.63 -8.28 1.31
N TRP A 98 -7.11 -8.38 0.09
CA TRP A 98 -5.88 -7.71 -0.34
C TRP A 98 -6.16 -6.25 -0.67
N GLU A 99 -5.78 -5.39 0.26
CA GLU A 99 -6.16 -3.97 0.32
C GLU A 99 -4.93 -3.15 0.71
N LEU A 100 -3.87 -3.14 -0.10
CA LEU A 100 -2.91 -2.04 -0.01
C LEU A 100 -2.21 -1.82 -1.35
N THR A 101 -2.00 -0.56 -1.70
CA THR A 101 -1.27 -0.20 -2.92
C THR A 101 -0.19 0.80 -2.53
N LYS A 102 1.04 0.32 -2.44
CA LYS A 102 2.23 1.17 -2.45
C LYS A 102 2.54 1.49 -3.91
N GLY A 103 2.72 2.76 -4.25
CA GLY A 103 3.10 3.17 -5.59
C GLY A 103 4.38 3.98 -5.54
N PHE A 104 5.50 3.45 -6.05
CA PHE A 104 6.70 4.26 -6.28
C PHE A 104 6.60 4.94 -7.64
N LYS A 105 5.94 6.10 -7.68
CA LYS A 105 6.09 7.06 -8.79
C LYS A 105 6.98 8.20 -8.33
N SER A 106 7.77 8.75 -9.25
CA SER A 106 8.42 10.05 -9.02
C SER A 106 7.36 11.07 -8.58
N GLY A 107 7.45 11.56 -7.34
CA GLY A 107 6.52 12.55 -6.76
C GLY A 107 5.43 12.00 -5.83
N VAL A 108 5.15 10.68 -5.83
CA VAL A 108 4.20 10.06 -4.89
C VAL A 108 4.97 9.17 -3.92
N ARG A 109 5.14 9.62 -2.68
CA ARG A 109 5.74 8.84 -1.59
C ARG A 109 4.65 8.52 -0.57
N GLY A 110 4.24 7.26 -0.45
CA GLY A 110 3.32 6.86 0.63
C GLY A 110 2.52 5.58 0.37
N TRP A 111 1.84 5.14 1.43
CA TRP A 111 0.84 4.07 1.41
C TRP A 111 -0.53 4.63 1.00
N SER A 112 -1.25 3.92 0.14
CA SER A 112 -2.62 4.23 -0.29
C SER A 112 -3.52 2.99 -0.23
N GLY A 113 -4.84 3.19 -0.20
CA GLY A 113 -5.83 2.12 -0.03
C GLY A 113 -6.30 1.93 1.42
N ALA A 114 -7.28 1.04 1.62
CA ALA A 114 -7.92 0.84 2.92
C ALA A 114 -6.97 0.27 3.99
N GLY A 115 -6.02 -0.59 3.61
CA GLY A 115 -5.05 -1.17 4.55
C GLY A 115 -3.99 -0.18 5.05
N ARG A 116 -4.02 1.08 4.60
CA ARG A 116 -3.05 2.10 5.01
C ARG A 116 -3.09 2.34 6.50
N ASP A 117 -4.29 2.46 7.06
CA ASP A 117 -4.45 2.74 8.48
C ASP A 117 -4.19 1.50 9.35
N TYR A 118 -4.33 0.29 8.80
CA TYR A 118 -3.83 -0.94 9.42
C TYR A 118 -2.31 -0.96 9.57
N VAL A 119 -1.57 -0.67 8.49
CA VAL A 119 -0.09 -0.66 8.55
C VAL A 119 0.43 0.40 9.51
N LYS A 120 -0.24 1.56 9.59
CA LYS A 120 0.07 2.57 10.61
C LYS A 120 -0.30 2.10 12.01
N GLY A 121 -1.47 1.49 12.14
CA GLY A 121 -2.04 0.91 13.35
C GLY A 121 -1.13 -0.13 14.02
N LEU A 122 -0.49 -0.98 13.21
CA LEU A 122 0.24 -2.16 13.66
C LEU A 122 1.71 -1.92 14.02
N GLY A 123 2.33 -0.81 13.58
CA GLY A 123 3.77 -0.61 13.65
C GLY A 123 4.23 0.75 14.19
N ALA A 124 5.50 0.83 14.59
CA ALA A 124 6.14 2.09 14.97
C ALA A 124 6.37 2.96 13.73
N SER A 125 5.35 3.71 13.32
CA SER A 125 5.41 4.62 12.17
C SER A 125 6.39 5.79 12.43
N THR A 126 7.69 5.55 12.28
CA THR A 126 8.63 6.66 12.02
C THR A 126 8.23 7.29 10.69
N ARG A 127 7.81 8.55 10.75
CA ARG A 127 7.12 9.36 9.70
C ARG A 127 7.67 9.30 8.27
N LEU A 128 8.82 8.69 7.99
CA LEU A 128 9.53 8.79 6.71
C LEU A 128 10.15 7.49 6.20
N THR A 129 10.02 6.37 6.91
CA THR A 129 10.68 5.13 6.49
C THR A 129 9.67 4.23 5.76
N PRO A 130 9.93 3.81 4.50
CA PRO A 130 9.18 2.70 3.92
C PRO A 130 9.40 1.53 4.86
N VAL A 131 8.38 1.10 5.61
CA VAL A 131 8.52 0.00 6.57
C VAL A 131 9.22 -1.15 5.84
N PRO A 132 10.49 -1.46 6.14
CA PRO A 132 11.09 -2.66 5.62
C PRO A 132 10.32 -3.77 6.32
N PHE A 133 9.45 -4.45 5.60
CA PHE A 133 8.81 -5.66 6.09
C PHE A 133 9.62 -6.85 5.61
N PRO A 134 9.96 -7.81 6.49
CA PRO A 134 9.83 -7.76 7.96
C PRO A 134 10.92 -6.86 8.56
N ALA A 135 10.55 -5.94 9.45
CA ALA A 135 11.52 -5.23 10.26
C ALA A 135 11.95 -6.19 11.37
N GLU A 136 13.21 -6.13 11.80
CA GLU A 136 13.62 -6.63 13.12
C GLU A 136 12.96 -5.73 14.19
N GLU A 137 11.63 -5.75 14.27
CA GLU A 137 10.90 -5.14 15.36
C GLU A 137 11.05 -6.08 16.57
N ASP A 138 11.47 -5.51 17.69
CA ASP A 138 11.29 -6.16 18.98
C ASP A 138 9.78 -6.20 19.28
N VAL A 139 9.13 -7.27 18.79
CA VAL A 139 7.67 -7.48 18.85
C VAL A 139 7.14 -7.44 20.28
N SER A 140 7.98 -7.70 21.29
CA SER A 140 7.60 -7.59 22.71
C SER A 140 7.22 -6.16 23.13
N LYS A 141 7.75 -5.15 22.43
CA LYS A 141 7.42 -3.73 22.67
C LYS A 141 6.19 -3.28 21.88
N ASN A 142 5.69 -4.09 20.96
CA ASN A 142 4.51 -3.75 20.17
C ASN A 142 3.29 -3.62 21.08
N LEU A 143 2.56 -2.51 20.95
CA LEU A 143 1.41 -2.19 21.78
C LEU A 143 0.35 -3.30 21.79
N TRP A 144 0.03 -3.85 20.62
CA TRP A 144 -0.99 -4.89 20.49
C TRP A 144 -0.58 -6.16 21.21
N VAL A 145 0.72 -6.48 21.21
CA VAL A 145 1.26 -7.64 21.92
C VAL A 145 1.27 -7.39 23.42
N ARG A 146 1.69 -6.21 23.87
CA ARG A 146 1.63 -5.84 25.30
C ARG A 146 0.20 -5.89 25.83
N TRP A 147 -0.75 -5.33 25.08
CA TRP A 147 -2.17 -5.34 25.46
C TRP A 147 -2.75 -6.75 25.44
N ALA A 148 -2.43 -7.57 24.43
CA ALA A 148 -2.83 -8.98 24.40
C ALA A 148 -2.30 -9.79 25.59
N VAL A 149 -1.10 -9.48 26.07
CA VAL A 149 -0.55 -10.13 27.27
C VAL A 149 -1.25 -9.64 28.54
N ALA A 150 -1.59 -8.35 28.63
CA ALA A 150 -2.26 -7.78 29.79
C ALA A 150 -3.75 -8.19 29.89
N SER A 151 -4.46 -8.18 28.76
CA SER A 151 -5.90 -8.36 28.64
C SER A 151 -6.26 -9.27 27.44
N PRO A 152 -5.99 -10.58 27.51
CA PRO A 152 -6.10 -11.48 26.36
C PRO A 152 -7.51 -11.63 25.80
N GLU A 153 -8.54 -11.73 26.66
CA GLU A 153 -9.93 -11.89 26.20
C GLU A 153 -10.44 -10.62 25.49
N ASP A 154 -10.07 -9.44 26.02
CA ASP A 154 -10.40 -8.14 25.42
C ASP A 154 -9.72 -7.96 24.07
N ALA A 155 -8.43 -8.28 23.99
CA ALA A 155 -7.69 -8.22 22.74
C ALA A 155 -8.27 -9.20 21.70
N LYS A 156 -8.63 -10.42 22.12
CA LYS A 156 -9.22 -11.43 21.25
C LYS A 156 -10.58 -10.98 20.70
N GLU A 157 -11.45 -10.46 21.57
CA GLU A 157 -12.76 -9.95 21.14
C GLU A 157 -12.62 -8.72 20.25
N PHE A 158 -11.69 -7.81 20.55
CA PHE A 158 -11.39 -6.67 19.70
C PHE A 158 -10.98 -7.11 18.29
N TRP A 159 -9.99 -7.98 18.18
CA TRP A 159 -9.49 -8.46 16.89
C TRP A 159 -10.52 -9.27 16.12
N ARG A 160 -11.35 -10.07 16.80
CA ARG A 160 -12.49 -10.77 16.18
C ARG A 160 -13.46 -9.78 15.52
N ARG A 161 -13.80 -8.69 16.22
CA ARG A 161 -14.65 -7.62 15.66
C ARG A 161 -13.96 -6.91 14.50
N GLN A 162 -12.66 -6.62 14.61
CA GLN A 162 -11.91 -5.98 13.51
C GLN A 162 -11.83 -6.88 12.28
N GLN A 163 -11.70 -8.20 12.42
CA GLN A 163 -11.71 -9.11 11.27
C GLN A 163 -13.08 -9.16 10.60
N ALA A 164 -14.16 -9.22 11.39
CA ALA A 164 -15.53 -9.16 10.88
C ALA A 164 -15.81 -7.81 10.18
N LEU A 165 -15.34 -6.71 10.77
CA LEU A 165 -15.49 -5.38 10.20
C LEU A 165 -14.66 -5.22 8.94
N ALA A 166 -13.42 -5.73 8.91
CA ALA A 166 -12.59 -5.72 7.72
C ALA A 166 -13.21 -6.45 6.52
N HIS A 167 -14.06 -7.46 6.76
CA HIS A 167 -14.82 -8.12 5.71
C HIS A 167 -15.93 -7.26 5.12
N ALA A 168 -16.57 -6.45 5.96
CA ALA A 168 -17.70 -5.61 5.58
C ALA A 168 -17.26 -4.24 5.04
N ASP A 169 -16.35 -3.59 5.77
CA ASP A 169 -15.77 -2.28 5.48
C ASP A 169 -14.29 -2.23 5.94
N PRO A 170 -13.35 -2.55 5.03
CA PRO A 170 -11.93 -2.54 5.34
C PRO A 170 -11.38 -1.16 5.72
N TRP A 171 -11.99 -0.08 5.22
CA TRP A 171 -11.55 1.29 5.51
C TRP A 171 -11.93 1.67 6.94
N LEU A 172 -13.18 1.43 7.32
CA LEU A 172 -13.68 1.68 8.67
C LEU A 172 -12.90 0.89 9.71
N SER A 173 -12.63 -0.39 9.43
CA SER A 173 -11.83 -1.25 10.30
C SER A 173 -10.41 -0.70 10.50
N GLY A 174 -9.77 -0.21 9.42
CA GLY A 174 -8.43 0.36 9.49
C GLY A 174 -8.37 1.63 10.35
N MET A 175 -9.37 2.50 10.20
CA MET A 175 -9.48 3.69 11.07
C MET A 175 -9.65 3.31 12.52
N ARG A 176 -10.52 2.32 12.82
CA ARG A 176 -10.77 1.88 14.19
C ARG A 176 -9.52 1.31 14.86
N VAL A 177 -8.75 0.46 14.16
CA VAL A 177 -7.45 -0.03 14.63
C VAL A 177 -6.50 1.13 14.95
N ARG A 178 -6.41 2.12 14.06
CA ARG A 178 -5.53 3.27 14.26
C ARG A 178 -5.96 4.15 15.45
N ARG A 179 -7.25 4.43 15.61
CA ARG A 179 -7.75 5.20 16.77
C ARG A 179 -7.60 4.45 18.08
N ALA A 180 -7.79 3.14 18.05
CA ALA A 180 -7.55 2.30 19.20
C ALA A 180 -6.08 2.29 19.60
N GLN A 181 -5.15 2.26 18.63
CA GLN A 181 -3.73 2.42 18.89
C GLN A 181 -3.45 3.76 19.60
N ASP A 182 -3.92 4.89 19.03
CA ASP A 182 -3.72 6.23 19.60
C ASP A 182 -4.14 6.27 21.09
N TYR A 183 -5.26 5.63 21.43
CA TYR A 183 -5.79 5.57 22.80
C TYR A 183 -4.97 4.65 23.72
N LEU A 184 -4.67 3.43 23.26
CA LEU A 184 -3.90 2.44 24.01
C LEU A 184 -2.46 2.90 24.29
N GLU A 185 -1.85 3.67 23.38
CA GLU A 185 -0.53 4.29 23.60
C GLU A 185 -0.57 5.33 24.73
N TRP A 186 -1.67 6.09 24.84
CA TRP A 186 -1.81 7.14 25.85
C TRP A 186 -2.12 6.58 27.26
N HIS A 187 -2.74 5.41 27.34
CA HIS A 187 -3.20 4.78 28.59
C HIS A 187 -2.44 3.49 28.99
N ASP A 188 -1.34 3.18 28.31
CA ASP A 188 -0.36 2.14 28.64
C ASP A 188 -0.90 0.70 28.83
N ALA A 189 -1.66 0.22 27.82
CA ALA A 189 -2.06 -1.19 27.64
C ALA A 189 -2.84 -1.87 28.79
N ASN A 190 -3.27 -1.16 29.84
CA ASN A 190 -4.11 -1.69 30.92
C ASN A 190 -5.61 -1.34 30.76
N ILE A 191 -6.00 -0.95 29.55
CA ILE A 191 -7.37 -0.55 29.22
C ILE A 191 -8.22 -1.76 28.90
N THR A 192 -9.46 -1.74 29.39
CA THR A 192 -10.48 -2.74 29.05
C THR A 192 -11.07 -2.48 27.67
N LEU A 193 -11.62 -3.52 27.04
CA LEU A 193 -12.33 -3.38 25.77
C LEU A 193 -13.53 -2.42 25.88
N ASP A 194 -14.21 -2.38 27.01
CA ASP A 194 -15.37 -1.49 27.23
C ASP A 194 -14.96 -0.02 27.30
N GLU A 195 -13.87 0.30 27.98
CA GLU A 195 -13.31 1.67 28.00
C GLU A 195 -12.87 2.10 26.59
N LEU A 196 -12.18 1.21 25.87
CA LEU A 196 -11.77 1.47 24.50
C LEU A 196 -12.98 1.70 23.58
N ASN A 197 -14.02 0.87 23.69
CA ASN A 197 -15.24 1.02 22.89
C ASN A 197 -16.01 2.29 23.25
N THR A 198 -16.01 2.68 24.52
CA THR A 198 -16.63 3.93 24.97
C THR A 198 -15.91 5.12 24.35
N TYR A 199 -14.57 5.15 24.42
CA TYR A 199 -13.76 6.17 23.74
C TYR A 199 -14.06 6.24 22.23
N LEU A 200 -14.05 5.08 21.55
CA LEU A 200 -14.33 5.03 20.12
C LEU A 200 -15.73 5.56 19.79
N ARG A 201 -16.73 5.25 20.62
CA ARG A 201 -18.11 5.72 20.43
C ARG A 201 -18.28 7.21 20.66
N GLU A 202 -17.66 7.75 21.71
CA GLU A 202 -17.79 9.16 22.06
C GLU A 202 -17.02 10.07 21.11
N MET A 203 -15.80 9.66 20.72
CA MET A 203 -14.91 10.49 19.92
C MET A 203 -15.08 10.29 18.41
N PHE A 204 -15.59 9.13 18.00
CA PHE A 204 -15.81 8.77 16.60
C PHE A 204 -17.11 7.98 16.44
N PRO A 205 -18.29 8.62 16.56
CA PRO A 205 -19.59 7.95 16.50
C PRO A 205 -19.77 7.07 15.26
N GLU A 206 -19.18 7.47 14.14
CA GLU A 206 -19.15 6.71 12.89
C GLU A 206 -18.43 5.35 12.99
N LEU A 207 -17.55 5.18 13.98
CA LEU A 207 -16.83 3.92 14.24
C LEU A 207 -17.61 2.97 15.16
N ALA A 208 -18.70 3.43 15.79
CA ALA A 208 -19.29 2.80 16.96
C ALA A 208 -20.45 1.84 16.68
N GLU A 209 -21.06 1.95 15.49
CA GLU A 209 -22.23 1.16 15.08
C GLU A 209 -21.89 -0.25 14.58
N HIS A 210 -20.61 -0.63 14.66
CA HIS A 210 -20.04 -1.85 14.11
C HIS A 210 -19.11 -2.56 15.11
#